data_AF-A0AAU9K304-F1
#
_entry.id   AF-A0AAU9K304-F1
#
_cell.length_a   1.000
_cell.length_b   1.000
_cell.length_c   1.000
_cell.angle_alpha   90.00
_cell.angle_beta   90.00
_cell.angle_gamma   90.00
#
_symmetry.space_group_name_H-M   'P 1'
#
loop_
_entity.id
_entity.type
_entity.pdbx_description
1 polymer ?
#
loop_
_entity_poly.entity_id
_entity_poly.type
_entity_poly.pdbx_seq_one_letter_code
_entity_poly.pdbx_strand_id
1 'polypeptide(L)'
;MSEDKRMKVYLKGLKKKKIKGIELIKRDEKIELWEERPNCGLFILHYSEGSEDDYHVLRSHLLQYGPLSSLIILSGINYGYACYESLESAAIAYETINNSYPILPFSPKPHPFTVLYTPIQHNLQLGKDSICYENVPVPGLIIEKDFISAEYEQLLVEELDKLPWNPLANRRVQHFGFDFIYGANSINPETPSSGFPAWINPLLTDLQLKFGISYDQLTVNDYQPGDSIPPHIDSHSPFEEILACISILGPISMCFRNTDGREFNQFIPPRSMLAMTDEARYVWKHSIQQRRHDIVNGNLVHRKRRISLTFRKIRIGPCRCKYPEFCDRDRYEEGSN
;
A
#
# COMPACT_ATOMS: atom_id res chain seq x y z
N MET A 1 -17.68 10.52 48.80
CA MET A 1 -16.55 11.29 48.23
C MET A 1 -17.15 12.30 47.26
N SER A 2 -16.93 13.61 47.45
CA SER A 2 -17.51 14.64 46.58
C SER A 2 -17.12 14.42 45.11
N GLU A 3 -17.98 14.84 44.18
CA GLU A 3 -17.74 14.71 42.73
C GLU A 3 -16.41 15.36 42.31
N ASP A 4 -16.07 16.52 42.88
CA ASP A 4 -14.79 17.20 42.65
C ASP A 4 -13.57 16.34 43.08
N LYS A 5 -13.69 15.63 44.20
CA LYS A 5 -12.62 14.73 44.67
C LYS A 5 -12.50 13.47 43.78
N ARG A 6 -13.61 12.97 43.22
CA ARG A 6 -13.60 11.88 42.22
C ARG A 6 -12.93 12.31 40.93
N MET A 7 -13.26 13.50 40.43
CA MET A 7 -12.69 14.05 39.20
C MET A 7 -11.17 14.28 39.32
N LYS A 8 -10.71 14.85 40.44
CA LYS A 8 -9.27 15.03 40.71
C LYS A 8 -8.48 13.73 40.72
N VAL A 9 -9.04 12.65 41.30
CA VAL A 9 -8.41 11.32 41.30
C VAL A 9 -8.36 10.75 39.88
N TYR A 10 -9.44 10.89 39.11
CA TYR A 10 -9.51 10.45 37.72
C TYR A 10 -8.45 11.13 36.84
N LEU A 11 -8.37 12.47 36.87
CA LEU A 11 -7.38 13.25 36.11
C LEU A 11 -5.95 12.89 36.49
N LYS A 12 -5.68 12.66 37.78
CA LYS A 12 -4.36 12.19 38.24
C LYS A 12 -4.02 10.82 37.65
N GLY A 13 -5.00 9.92 37.53
CA GLY A 13 -4.85 8.64 36.86
C GLY A 13 -4.48 8.77 35.38
N LEU A 14 -5.12 9.67 34.64
CA LEU A 14 -4.83 9.92 33.23
C LEU A 14 -3.45 10.53 33.00
N LYS A 15 -3.03 11.49 33.85
CA LYS A 15 -1.65 12.01 33.82
C LYS A 15 -0.62 10.90 34.01
N LYS A 16 -0.86 9.96 34.93
CA LYS A 16 0.02 8.80 35.13
C LYS A 16 0.02 7.85 33.92
N LYS A 17 -1.13 7.64 33.26
CA LYS A 17 -1.24 6.85 32.03
C LYS A 17 -0.42 7.47 30.89
N LYS A 18 -0.52 8.80 30.72
CA LYS A 18 0.28 9.58 29.76
C LYS A 18 1.78 9.37 29.96
N ILE A 19 2.27 9.54 31.19
CA ILE A 19 3.70 9.37 31.52
C ILE A 19 4.17 7.95 31.18
N LYS A 20 3.40 6.93 31.56
CA LYS A 20 3.74 5.53 31.23
C LYS A 20 3.75 5.24 29.73
N GLY A 21 2.79 5.80 28.98
CA GLY A 21 2.75 5.66 27.53
C GLY A 21 3.99 6.28 26.87
N ILE A 22 4.34 7.49 27.30
CA ILE A 22 5.55 8.19 26.90
C ILE A 22 6.81 7.34 27.15
N GLU A 23 6.97 6.77 28.36
CA GLU A 23 8.14 5.94 28.69
C GLU A 23 8.25 4.69 27.81
N LEU A 24 7.12 4.04 27.51
CA LEU A 24 7.09 2.86 26.65
C LEU A 24 7.46 3.21 25.21
N ILE A 25 6.90 4.27 24.67
CA ILE A 25 7.18 4.72 23.30
C ILE A 25 8.64 5.16 23.17
N LYS A 26 9.19 5.92 24.13
CA LYS A 26 10.62 6.31 24.13
C LYS A 26 11.60 5.15 24.12
N ARG A 27 11.19 4.00 24.66
CA ARG A 27 12.03 2.79 24.66
C ARG A 27 12.08 2.16 23.27
N ASP A 28 10.95 2.17 22.58
CA ASP A 28 10.77 1.48 21.30
C ASP A 28 11.16 2.39 20.12
N GLU A 29 10.96 3.72 20.25
CA GLU A 29 11.26 4.76 19.26
C GLU A 29 12.52 5.55 19.62
N LYS A 30 13.53 5.50 18.75
CA LYS A 30 14.87 6.09 18.99
C LYS A 30 15.04 7.54 18.52
N ILE A 31 13.93 8.25 18.28
CA ILE A 31 13.91 9.62 17.77
C ILE A 31 13.24 10.57 18.77
N GLU A 32 13.53 11.86 18.66
CA GLU A 32 12.84 12.87 19.46
C GLU A 32 11.42 13.09 18.92
N LEU A 33 10.45 12.57 19.67
CA LEU A 33 9.06 12.47 19.21
C LEU A 33 8.17 13.66 19.61
N TRP A 34 8.58 14.45 20.58
CA TRP A 34 7.77 15.56 21.09
C TRP A 34 8.63 16.69 21.60
N GLU A 35 8.03 17.87 21.71
CA GLU A 35 8.67 19.08 22.21
C GLU A 35 7.74 19.84 23.18
N GLU A 36 8.32 20.75 23.97
CA GLU A 36 7.54 21.60 24.88
C GLU A 36 6.99 22.85 24.19
N ARG A 37 7.62 23.27 23.09
CA ARG A 37 7.23 24.47 22.37
C ARG A 37 5.98 24.18 21.53
N PRO A 38 5.04 25.14 21.41
CA PRO A 38 3.92 25.01 20.50
C PRO A 38 4.38 24.72 19.07
N ASN A 39 3.75 23.72 18.44
CA ASN A 39 3.98 23.31 17.07
C ASN A 39 2.62 23.05 16.40
N CYS A 40 2.56 23.17 15.07
CA CYS A 40 1.39 22.72 14.29
C CYS A 40 1.16 21.20 14.40
N GLY A 41 2.20 20.42 14.70
CA GLY A 41 2.15 18.98 14.92
C GLY A 41 1.73 18.61 16.34
N LEU A 42 0.79 17.67 16.45
CA LEU A 42 0.37 17.00 17.67
C LEU A 42 0.61 15.49 17.59
N PHE A 43 1.32 14.95 18.57
CA PHE A 43 1.47 13.53 18.83
C PHE A 43 0.27 13.04 19.65
N ILE A 44 -0.50 12.11 19.09
CA ILE A 44 -1.70 11.53 19.68
C ILE A 44 -1.32 10.27 20.46
N LEU A 45 -1.79 10.18 21.70
CA LEU A 45 -1.58 9.03 22.58
C LEU A 45 -2.91 8.42 23.02
N HIS A 46 -2.95 7.09 23.08
CA HIS A 46 -4.02 6.30 23.68
C HIS A 46 -5.34 6.29 22.91
N TYR A 47 -5.28 6.17 21.58
CA TYR A 47 -6.39 5.55 20.84
C TYR A 47 -6.29 4.02 20.93
N SER A 48 -7.17 3.25 20.26
CA SER A 48 -7.17 1.78 20.35
C SER A 48 -6.00 1.09 19.64
N GLU A 49 -6.22 0.59 18.43
CA GLU A 49 -5.29 -0.26 17.69
C GLU A 49 -4.96 0.33 16.32
N GLY A 50 -5.43 1.54 16.04
CA GLY A 50 -5.19 2.25 14.79
C GLY A 50 -5.95 1.61 13.65
N SER A 51 -7.20 1.25 13.91
CA SER A 51 -8.14 0.82 12.89
C SER A 51 -8.60 1.99 12.00
N GLU A 52 -9.26 1.68 10.87
CA GLU A 52 -9.92 2.69 10.04
C GLU A 52 -10.99 3.45 10.85
N ASP A 53 -11.66 2.78 11.78
CA ASP A 53 -12.60 3.42 12.72
C ASP A 53 -11.90 4.41 13.66
N ASP A 54 -10.74 4.05 14.24
CA ASP A 54 -9.96 4.97 15.08
C ASP A 54 -9.55 6.22 14.30
N TYR A 55 -9.16 6.05 13.03
CA TYR A 55 -8.88 7.17 12.13
C TYR A 55 -10.08 8.08 11.94
N HIS A 56 -11.26 7.54 11.63
CA HIS A 56 -12.46 8.34 11.44
C HIS A 56 -12.92 9.04 12.72
N VAL A 57 -12.84 8.37 13.86
CA VAL A 57 -13.17 8.94 15.19
C VAL A 57 -12.23 10.10 15.51
N LEU A 58 -10.91 9.91 15.38
CA LEU A 58 -9.94 10.96 15.63
C LEU A 58 -10.05 12.12 14.64
N ARG A 59 -10.18 11.84 13.34
CA ARG A 59 -10.32 12.86 12.31
C ARG A 59 -11.52 13.75 12.56
N SER A 60 -12.68 13.15 12.84
CA SER A 60 -13.91 13.89 13.09
C SER A 60 -13.84 14.74 14.36
N HIS A 61 -13.10 14.28 15.37
CA HIS A 61 -12.89 15.03 16.60
C HIS A 61 -11.89 16.18 16.42
N LEU A 62 -10.75 15.92 15.76
CA LEU A 62 -9.66 16.90 15.59
C LEU A 62 -10.05 18.03 14.64
N LEU A 63 -10.84 17.76 13.60
CA LEU A 63 -11.33 18.80 12.67
C LEU A 63 -12.20 19.87 13.35
N GLN A 64 -12.68 19.64 14.58
CA GLN A 64 -13.42 20.64 15.35
C GLN A 64 -12.54 21.81 15.82
N TYR A 65 -11.22 21.63 15.84
CA TYR A 65 -10.26 22.65 16.27
C TYR A 65 -9.62 23.42 15.10
N GLY A 66 -9.77 22.92 13.88
CA GLY A 66 -9.28 23.56 12.66
C GLY A 66 -8.91 22.58 11.55
N PRO A 67 -8.50 23.11 10.38
CA PRO A 67 -8.10 22.29 9.25
C PRO A 67 -6.78 21.54 9.53
N LEU A 68 -6.76 20.27 9.12
CA LEU A 68 -5.61 19.39 9.25
C LEU A 68 -4.88 19.29 7.91
N SER A 69 -3.57 19.52 7.93
CA SER A 69 -2.69 19.23 6.79
C SER A 69 -2.38 17.73 6.69
N SER A 70 -2.35 17.00 7.82
CA SER A 70 -2.16 15.55 7.84
C SER A 70 -2.73 14.89 9.10
N LEU A 71 -3.11 13.61 8.97
CA LEU A 71 -3.45 12.73 10.09
C LEU A 71 -2.91 11.32 9.81
N ILE A 72 -2.05 10.83 10.68
CA ILE A 72 -1.38 9.53 10.58
C ILE A 72 -1.75 8.69 11.79
N ILE A 73 -2.56 7.67 11.57
CA ILE A 73 -2.97 6.68 12.58
C ILE A 73 -2.37 5.34 12.19
N LEU A 74 -1.46 4.80 12.98
CA LEU A 74 -0.75 3.58 12.63
C LEU A 74 -1.47 2.36 13.21
N SER A 75 -1.75 1.37 12.36
CA SER A 75 -2.40 0.12 12.75
C SER A 75 -1.46 -0.78 13.55
N GLY A 76 -1.97 -1.42 14.60
CA GLY A 76 -1.25 -2.28 15.53
C GLY A 76 -0.59 -1.52 16.69
N ILE A 77 -0.67 -0.19 16.72
CA ILE A 77 -0.17 0.65 17.82
C ILE A 77 -1.24 1.61 18.30
N ASN A 78 -1.01 2.29 19.42
CA ASN A 78 -1.99 3.15 20.10
C ASN A 78 -1.57 4.63 20.14
N TYR A 79 -0.74 5.05 19.18
CA TYR A 79 -0.27 6.42 19.07
C TYR A 79 -0.03 6.83 17.61
N GLY A 80 -0.23 8.11 17.32
CA GLY A 80 -0.27 8.66 15.97
C GLY A 80 -0.01 10.15 15.96
N TYR A 81 -0.29 10.81 14.84
CA TYR A 81 0.15 12.20 14.61
C TYR A 81 -0.91 12.96 13.84
N ALA A 82 -1.15 14.20 14.22
CA ALA A 82 -1.96 15.15 13.46
C ALA A 82 -1.14 16.40 13.24
N CYS A 83 -1.22 16.99 12.05
CA CYS A 83 -0.66 18.31 11.79
C CYS A 83 -1.80 19.23 11.37
N TYR A 84 -1.91 20.38 12.04
CA TYR A 84 -2.82 21.44 11.64
C TYR A 84 -2.17 22.34 10.60
N GLU A 85 -2.98 23.03 9.80
CA GLU A 85 -2.50 24.06 8.88
C GLU A 85 -2.03 25.33 9.63
N SER A 86 -2.46 25.52 10.88
CA SER A 86 -2.10 26.68 11.70
C SER A 86 -1.67 26.27 13.12
N LEU A 87 -0.75 27.08 13.67
CA LEU A 87 -0.31 26.94 15.06
C LEU A 87 -1.45 27.18 16.06
N GLU A 88 -2.36 28.09 15.71
CA GLU A 88 -3.52 28.44 16.53
C GLU A 88 -4.45 27.23 16.73
N SER A 89 -4.81 26.54 15.65
CA SER A 89 -5.65 25.34 15.73
C SER A 89 -4.99 24.22 16.52
N ALA A 90 -3.68 24.01 16.34
CA ALA A 90 -2.92 23.03 17.13
C ALA A 90 -2.90 23.40 18.62
N ALA A 91 -2.76 24.68 18.95
CA ALA A 91 -2.75 25.15 20.34
C ALA A 91 -4.10 24.97 21.03
N ILE A 92 -5.20 25.34 20.36
CA ILE A 92 -6.56 25.14 20.86
C ILE A 92 -6.83 23.65 21.11
N ALA A 93 -6.47 22.79 20.15
CA ALA A 93 -6.60 21.34 20.29
C ALA A 93 -5.78 20.80 21.46
N TYR A 94 -4.50 21.19 21.56
CA TYR A 94 -3.60 20.76 22.63
C TYR A 94 -4.15 21.09 24.01
N GLU A 95 -4.55 22.34 24.24
CA GLU A 95 -5.08 22.79 25.53
C GLU A 95 -6.41 22.10 25.86
N THR A 96 -7.33 22.07 24.91
CA THR A 96 -8.68 21.51 25.12
C THR A 96 -8.61 20.03 25.45
N ILE A 97 -7.88 19.24 24.65
CA ILE A 97 -7.77 17.79 24.82
C ILE A 97 -7.06 17.46 26.14
N ASN A 98 -5.97 18.15 26.46
CA ASN A 98 -5.18 17.83 27.67
C ASN A 98 -5.83 18.34 28.97
N ASN A 99 -6.75 19.31 28.89
CA ASN A 99 -7.51 19.77 30.05
C ASN A 99 -8.77 18.92 30.30
N SER A 100 -9.44 18.49 29.23
CA SER A 100 -10.74 17.79 29.35
C SER A 100 -10.65 16.27 29.26
N TYR A 101 -9.60 15.71 28.64
CA TYR A 101 -9.46 14.28 28.35
C TYR A 101 -10.75 13.67 27.76
N PRO A 102 -11.15 14.10 26.55
CA PRO A 102 -12.40 13.70 25.94
C PRO A 102 -12.47 12.17 25.77
N ILE A 103 -13.61 11.58 26.12
CA ILE A 103 -13.87 10.15 25.93
C ILE A 103 -14.43 9.96 24.53
N LEU A 104 -13.66 9.32 23.66
CA LEU A 104 -14.07 9.03 22.28
C LEU A 104 -14.60 7.60 22.15
N PRO A 105 -15.49 7.32 21.18
CA PRO A 105 -16.13 6.01 21.00
C PRO A 105 -15.21 4.98 20.32
N PHE A 106 -13.99 4.83 20.83
CA PHE A 106 -13.06 3.81 20.38
C PHE A 106 -13.53 2.39 20.73
N SER A 107 -13.13 1.40 19.94
CA SER A 107 -13.42 -0.03 20.16
C SER A 107 -12.29 -0.71 20.96
N PRO A 108 -12.54 -1.63 21.91
CA PRO A 108 -13.82 -2.25 22.26
C PRO A 108 -14.64 -1.45 23.28
N LYS A 109 -14.10 -0.34 23.81
CA LYS A 109 -14.82 0.52 24.75
C LYS A 109 -14.37 1.98 24.66
N PRO A 110 -15.29 2.93 24.87
CA PRO A 110 -14.94 4.34 24.90
C PRO A 110 -13.89 4.64 25.97
N HIS A 111 -12.89 5.44 25.61
CA HIS A 111 -11.82 5.82 26.53
C HIS A 111 -11.17 7.14 26.10
N PRO A 112 -10.44 7.82 27.01
CA PRO A 112 -9.81 9.09 26.70
C PRO A 112 -8.47 8.93 25.99
N PHE A 113 -8.14 9.94 25.20
CA PHE A 113 -6.84 10.14 24.57
C PHE A 113 -6.19 11.45 25.04
N THR A 114 -4.93 11.66 24.68
CA THR A 114 -4.17 12.87 25.04
C THR A 114 -3.20 13.23 23.93
N VAL A 115 -2.66 14.45 23.95
CA VAL A 115 -1.72 14.92 22.91
C VAL A 115 -0.46 15.55 23.51
N LEU A 116 0.60 15.59 22.71
CA LEU A 116 1.85 16.32 22.94
C LEU A 116 2.17 17.16 21.70
N TYR A 117 2.86 18.30 21.82
CA TYR A 117 3.43 18.94 20.64
C TYR A 117 4.54 18.07 20.06
N THR A 118 4.68 18.08 18.75
CA THR A 118 5.72 17.32 18.07
C THR A 118 6.34 18.09 16.91
N PRO A 119 7.68 18.01 16.74
CA PRO A 119 8.34 18.53 15.56
C PRO A 119 8.15 17.62 14.33
N ILE A 120 7.52 16.45 14.50
CA ILE A 120 7.31 15.48 13.43
C ILE A 120 6.20 15.98 12.51
N GLN A 121 6.59 16.53 11.37
CA GLN A 121 5.64 16.99 10.37
C GLN A 121 5.30 15.88 9.36
N HIS A 122 6.30 15.13 8.88
CA HIS A 122 6.10 14.16 7.79
C HIS A 122 7.05 12.93 7.78
N ASN A 123 8.08 12.90 8.64
CA ASN A 123 9.15 11.89 8.55
C ASN A 123 9.23 11.00 9.80
N LEU A 124 8.31 10.04 9.87
CA LEU A 124 8.48 8.88 10.73
C LEU A 124 9.52 7.95 10.12
N GLN A 125 10.57 7.62 10.89
CA GLN A 125 11.40 6.45 10.58
C GLN A 125 10.57 5.14 10.59
N LEU A 126 9.42 5.13 11.27
CA LEU A 126 8.44 4.06 11.32
C LEU A 126 7.69 3.77 9.99
N GLY A 127 7.92 4.58 8.95
CA GLY A 127 7.13 4.45 7.72
C GLY A 127 7.83 4.89 6.45
N LYS A 128 9.16 5.08 6.43
CA LYS A 128 9.88 5.43 5.18
C LYS A 128 9.56 4.47 4.05
N ASP A 129 9.54 3.18 4.36
CA ASP A 129 9.21 2.15 3.38
C ASP A 129 7.71 2.17 3.02
N SER A 130 6.86 2.68 3.91
CA SER A 130 5.41 2.83 3.73
C SER A 130 5.00 4.07 2.92
N ILE A 131 5.87 5.07 2.81
CA ILE A 131 5.63 6.25 1.99
C ILE A 131 5.68 5.86 0.52
N CYS A 132 4.63 6.21 -0.21
CA CYS A 132 4.56 6.06 -1.65
C CYS A 132 4.09 7.34 -2.34
N TYR A 133 4.40 7.43 -3.63
CA TYR A 133 4.20 8.62 -4.44
C TYR A 133 3.33 8.29 -5.65
N GLU A 134 2.58 9.28 -6.13
CA GLU A 134 1.73 9.10 -7.31
C GLU A 134 2.52 8.93 -8.61
N ASN A 135 3.74 9.45 -8.66
CA ASN A 135 4.65 9.28 -9.78
C ASN A 135 6.07 9.14 -9.25
N VAL A 136 6.79 8.13 -9.74
CA VAL A 136 8.18 7.86 -9.38
C VAL A 136 9.09 7.92 -10.60
N PRO A 137 10.37 8.32 -10.46
CA PRO A 137 11.29 8.41 -11.58
C PRO A 137 11.91 7.04 -11.92
N VAL A 138 11.06 6.07 -12.26
CA VAL A 138 11.45 4.73 -12.75
C VAL A 138 11.31 4.73 -14.29
N PRO A 139 12.41 4.71 -15.06
CA PRO A 139 12.35 4.75 -16.51
C PRO A 139 11.58 3.56 -17.09
N GLY A 140 10.67 3.84 -18.03
CA GLY A 140 9.82 2.82 -18.66
C GLY A 140 8.59 2.41 -17.84
N LEU A 141 8.34 3.04 -16.69
CA LEU A 141 7.11 2.86 -15.92
C LEU A 141 6.04 3.86 -16.37
N ILE A 142 4.84 3.37 -16.68
CA ILE A 142 3.70 4.16 -17.11
C ILE A 142 2.52 3.85 -16.18
N ILE A 143 1.81 4.87 -15.72
CA ILE A 143 0.56 4.70 -14.97
C ILE A 143 -0.56 5.51 -15.58
N GLU A 144 -1.72 4.89 -15.73
CA GLU A 144 -2.94 5.51 -16.20
C GLU A 144 -4.06 5.24 -15.19
N LYS A 145 -4.54 6.31 -14.56
CA LYS A 145 -5.65 6.27 -13.61
C LYS A 145 -6.97 6.13 -14.37
N ASP A 146 -7.97 5.52 -13.73
CA ASP A 146 -9.32 5.37 -14.29
C ASP A 146 -9.33 4.72 -15.68
N PHE A 147 -8.44 3.76 -15.90
CA PHE A 147 -8.31 2.98 -17.15
C PHE A 147 -9.54 2.10 -17.41
N ILE A 148 -10.23 1.68 -16.35
CA ILE A 148 -11.53 1.00 -16.47
C ILE A 148 -12.60 1.73 -15.67
N SER A 149 -13.86 1.56 -16.08
CA SER A 149 -15.01 2.08 -15.34
C SER A 149 -15.28 1.26 -14.07
N ALA A 150 -16.05 1.84 -13.14
CA ALA A 150 -16.46 1.15 -11.91
C ALA A 150 -17.39 -0.04 -12.21
N GLU A 151 -18.24 0.07 -13.23
CA GLU A 151 -19.15 -1.00 -13.65
C GLU A 151 -18.36 -2.19 -14.21
N TYR A 152 -17.31 -1.93 -14.99
CA TYR A 152 -16.48 -3.00 -15.52
C TYR A 152 -15.60 -3.62 -14.43
N GLU A 153 -15.06 -2.83 -13.50
CA GLU A 153 -14.42 -3.33 -12.29
C GLU A 153 -15.32 -4.31 -11.53
N GLN A 154 -16.60 -3.96 -11.33
CA GLN A 154 -17.55 -4.84 -10.65
C GLN A 154 -17.77 -6.16 -11.42
N LEU A 155 -17.97 -6.10 -12.74
CA LEU A 155 -18.11 -7.30 -13.58
C LEU A 155 -16.88 -8.22 -13.45
N LEU A 156 -15.67 -7.67 -13.53
CA LEU A 156 -14.43 -8.44 -13.40
C LEU A 156 -14.36 -9.16 -12.05
N VAL A 157 -14.72 -8.47 -10.96
CA VAL A 157 -14.72 -9.06 -9.60
C VAL A 157 -15.74 -10.21 -9.51
N GLU A 158 -16.96 -9.99 -9.99
CA GLU A 158 -18.02 -11.01 -9.97
C GLU A 158 -17.65 -12.25 -10.77
N GLU A 159 -17.04 -12.10 -11.94
CA GLU A 159 -16.61 -13.23 -12.78
C GLU A 159 -15.42 -13.98 -12.18
N LEU A 160 -14.43 -13.26 -11.64
CA LEU A 160 -13.26 -13.88 -11.02
C LEU A 160 -13.63 -14.67 -9.75
N ASP A 161 -14.56 -14.17 -8.95
CA ASP A 161 -14.98 -14.84 -7.71
C ASP A 161 -15.87 -16.07 -7.93
N LYS A 162 -16.39 -16.28 -9.14
CA LYS A 162 -17.05 -17.53 -9.55
C LYS A 162 -16.07 -18.66 -9.81
N LEU A 163 -14.80 -18.33 -10.06
CA LEU A 163 -13.76 -19.29 -10.42
C LEU A 163 -12.92 -19.70 -9.18
N PRO A 164 -12.37 -20.92 -9.16
CA PRO A 164 -11.52 -21.36 -8.06
C PRO A 164 -10.22 -20.54 -8.01
N TRP A 165 -9.80 -20.18 -6.80
CA TRP A 165 -8.52 -19.52 -6.56
C TRP A 165 -7.46 -20.54 -6.13
N ASN A 166 -6.30 -20.53 -6.78
CA ASN A 166 -5.17 -21.38 -6.43
C ASN A 166 -4.31 -20.70 -5.36
N PRO A 167 -4.10 -21.29 -4.17
CA PRO A 167 -3.31 -20.67 -3.12
C PRO A 167 -1.81 -20.70 -3.44
N LEU A 168 -1.12 -19.61 -3.10
CA LEU A 168 0.33 -19.51 -2.95
C LEU A 168 0.67 -19.12 -1.51
N ALA A 169 1.95 -18.98 -1.18
CA ALA A 169 2.40 -18.71 0.19
C ALA A 169 1.69 -17.52 0.88
N ASN A 170 1.56 -16.38 0.19
CA ASN A 170 1.04 -15.13 0.75
C ASN A 170 -0.02 -14.46 -0.14
N ARG A 171 -0.63 -15.18 -1.07
CA ARG A 171 -1.68 -14.67 -1.98
C ARG A 171 -2.34 -15.85 -2.68
N ARG A 172 -3.39 -15.59 -3.47
CA ARG A 172 -3.99 -16.60 -4.35
C ARG A 172 -4.07 -16.11 -5.78
N VAL A 173 -4.12 -17.03 -6.74
CA VAL A 173 -3.94 -16.73 -8.17
C VAL A 173 -4.92 -17.48 -9.07
N GLN A 174 -5.18 -16.91 -10.24
CA GLN A 174 -5.81 -17.55 -11.38
C GLN A 174 -5.00 -17.24 -12.64
N HIS A 175 -4.94 -18.18 -13.58
CA HIS A 175 -4.20 -18.03 -14.84
C HIS A 175 -5.13 -18.24 -16.02
N PHE A 176 -4.89 -17.50 -17.10
CA PHE A 176 -5.60 -17.67 -18.36
C PHE A 176 -4.62 -17.55 -19.53
N GLY A 177 -4.96 -18.21 -20.64
CA GLY A 177 -4.09 -18.40 -21.80
C GLY A 177 -3.03 -19.46 -21.54
N PHE A 178 -2.14 -19.20 -20.59
CA PHE A 178 -1.07 -20.11 -20.18
C PHE A 178 -0.86 -20.05 -18.66
N ASP A 179 -0.65 -21.22 -18.05
CA ASP A 179 -0.36 -21.33 -16.63
C ASP A 179 1.08 -20.95 -16.32
N PHE A 180 1.27 -20.16 -15.26
CA PHE A 180 2.58 -19.75 -14.78
C PHE A 180 3.16 -20.79 -13.82
N ILE A 181 4.37 -21.27 -14.11
CA ILE A 181 5.09 -22.30 -13.38
C ILE A 181 6.04 -21.62 -12.39
N TYR A 182 5.61 -21.46 -11.13
CA TYR A 182 6.34 -20.69 -10.09
C TYR A 182 7.72 -21.25 -9.71
N GLY A 183 7.99 -22.54 -9.95
CA GLY A 183 9.33 -23.12 -9.73
C GLY A 183 10.34 -22.76 -10.82
N ALA A 184 9.86 -22.69 -12.07
CA ALA A 184 10.68 -22.35 -13.23
C ALA A 184 10.63 -20.86 -13.60
N ASN A 185 9.71 -20.10 -12.97
CA ASN A 185 9.32 -18.74 -13.36
C ASN A 185 9.07 -18.63 -14.87
N SER A 186 8.38 -19.61 -15.44
CA SER A 186 8.13 -19.71 -16.87
C SER A 186 6.69 -20.18 -17.14
N ILE A 187 6.38 -20.41 -18.40
CA ILE A 187 5.18 -21.09 -18.88
C ILE A 187 5.60 -22.33 -19.68
N ASN A 188 4.65 -23.21 -19.98
CA ASN A 188 4.85 -24.21 -21.02
C ASN A 188 4.12 -23.76 -22.31
N PRO A 189 4.83 -23.29 -23.35
CA PRO A 189 4.20 -22.85 -24.61
C PRO A 189 3.47 -23.97 -25.35
N GLU A 190 3.80 -25.24 -25.09
CA GLU A 190 3.20 -26.40 -25.76
C GLU A 190 1.87 -26.83 -25.15
N THR A 191 1.57 -26.40 -23.92
CA THR A 191 0.32 -26.73 -23.22
C THR A 191 -0.40 -25.45 -22.78
N PRO A 192 -1.12 -24.78 -23.70
CA PRO A 192 -1.99 -23.67 -23.33
C PRO A 192 -3.05 -24.11 -22.34
N SER A 193 -3.39 -23.24 -21.38
CA SER A 193 -4.46 -23.48 -20.41
C SER A 193 -5.81 -23.06 -20.97
N SER A 194 -6.79 -22.74 -20.12
CA SER A 194 -8.04 -22.15 -20.58
C SER A 194 -7.76 -20.81 -21.26
N GLY A 195 -8.25 -20.65 -22.51
CA GLY A 195 -8.20 -19.38 -23.22
C GLY A 195 -8.86 -18.24 -22.44
N PHE A 196 -8.71 -17.01 -22.94
CA PHE A 196 -9.27 -15.86 -22.25
C PHE A 196 -10.81 -15.90 -22.22
N PRO A 197 -11.43 -15.77 -21.03
CA PRO A 197 -12.87 -15.63 -20.93
C PRO A 197 -13.36 -14.37 -21.65
N ALA A 198 -14.58 -14.41 -22.17
CA ALA A 198 -15.13 -13.31 -22.98
C ALA A 198 -15.12 -11.94 -22.26
N TRP A 199 -15.28 -11.95 -20.93
CA TRP A 199 -15.25 -10.74 -20.10
C TRP A 199 -13.87 -10.09 -19.99
N ILE A 200 -12.79 -10.74 -20.42
CA ILE A 200 -11.43 -10.15 -20.54
C ILE A 200 -11.23 -9.42 -21.88
N ASN A 201 -12.01 -9.73 -22.92
CA ASN A 201 -11.80 -9.21 -24.28
C ASN A 201 -11.77 -7.68 -24.38
N PRO A 202 -12.58 -6.91 -23.63
CA PRO A 202 -12.45 -5.45 -23.63
C PRO A 202 -11.06 -4.97 -23.22
N LEU A 203 -10.50 -5.50 -22.12
CA LEU A 203 -9.13 -5.19 -21.70
C LEU A 203 -8.09 -5.52 -22.77
N LEU A 204 -8.21 -6.68 -23.44
CA LEU A 204 -7.28 -7.05 -24.51
C LEU A 204 -7.35 -6.08 -25.67
N THR A 205 -8.55 -5.63 -26.03
CA THR A 205 -8.78 -4.67 -27.11
C THR A 205 -8.15 -3.33 -26.76
N ASP A 206 -8.39 -2.82 -25.56
CA ASP A 206 -7.84 -1.54 -25.10
C ASP A 206 -6.31 -1.59 -25.03
N LEU A 207 -5.76 -2.68 -24.49
CA LEU A 207 -4.31 -2.89 -24.40
C LEU A 207 -3.67 -3.07 -25.79
N GLN A 208 -4.34 -3.73 -26.73
CA GLN A 208 -3.88 -3.86 -28.11
C GLN A 208 -3.89 -2.52 -28.84
N LEU A 209 -4.95 -1.72 -28.67
CA LEU A 209 -5.02 -0.37 -29.23
C LEU A 209 -3.92 0.54 -28.65
N LYS A 210 -3.62 0.38 -27.36
CA LYS A 210 -2.63 1.22 -26.67
C LYS A 210 -1.19 0.84 -27.01
N PHE A 211 -0.86 -0.45 -27.05
CA PHE A 211 0.52 -0.93 -27.15
C PHE A 211 0.83 -1.64 -28.48
N GLY A 212 -0.18 -1.90 -29.32
CA GLY A 212 -0.01 -2.70 -30.54
C GLY A 212 0.27 -4.18 -30.27
N ILE A 213 0.01 -4.67 -29.05
CA ILE A 213 0.36 -6.03 -28.61
C ILE A 213 -0.90 -6.86 -28.39
N SER A 214 -0.94 -8.05 -28.98
CA SER A 214 -1.95 -9.08 -28.71
C SER A 214 -1.47 -10.00 -27.59
N TYR A 215 -1.72 -9.59 -26.35
CA TYR A 215 -1.42 -10.37 -25.15
C TYR A 215 -2.08 -11.75 -25.21
N ASP A 216 -1.40 -12.77 -24.68
CA ASP A 216 -1.82 -14.18 -24.73
C ASP A 216 -1.63 -14.91 -23.41
N GLN A 217 -1.07 -14.25 -22.38
CA GLN A 217 -0.97 -14.76 -21.02
C GLN A 217 -1.51 -13.75 -20.01
N LEU A 218 -2.36 -14.20 -19.08
CA LEU A 218 -2.88 -13.41 -17.97
C LEU A 218 -2.65 -14.12 -16.63
N THR A 219 -2.00 -13.44 -15.69
CA THR A 219 -1.93 -13.85 -14.28
C THR A 219 -2.76 -12.89 -13.44
N VAL A 220 -3.80 -13.41 -12.80
CA VAL A 220 -4.60 -12.69 -11.81
C VAL A 220 -4.08 -13.04 -10.43
N ASN A 221 -3.75 -12.03 -9.63
CA ASN A 221 -3.34 -12.18 -8.24
C ASN A 221 -4.35 -11.49 -7.34
N ASP A 222 -4.80 -12.16 -6.28
CA ASP A 222 -5.70 -11.62 -5.25
C ASP A 222 -4.97 -11.55 -3.91
N TYR A 223 -4.94 -10.34 -3.35
CA TYR A 223 -4.21 -9.96 -2.14
C TYR A 223 -5.18 -9.47 -1.07
N GLN A 224 -5.07 -10.01 0.13
CA GLN A 224 -5.69 -9.51 1.35
C GLN A 224 -4.81 -8.47 2.06
N PRO A 225 -5.36 -7.64 2.96
CA PRO A 225 -4.56 -6.71 3.75
C PRO A 225 -3.49 -7.43 4.59
N GLY A 226 -2.22 -7.25 4.23
CA GLY A 226 -1.09 -7.94 4.84
C GLY A 226 -0.38 -8.91 3.89
N ASP A 227 -0.97 -9.26 2.76
CA ASP A 227 -0.35 -10.10 1.74
C ASP A 227 0.83 -9.39 1.06
N SER A 228 1.69 -10.19 0.42
CA SER A 228 2.94 -9.70 -0.18
C SER A 228 3.35 -10.47 -1.43
N ILE A 229 4.24 -9.86 -2.20
CA ILE A 229 5.03 -10.54 -3.23
C ILE A 229 6.48 -10.07 -3.10
N PRO A 230 7.46 -11.00 -2.96
CA PRO A 230 8.85 -10.63 -2.74
C PRO A 230 9.44 -9.90 -3.97
N PRO A 231 10.54 -9.15 -3.80
CA PRO A 231 11.23 -8.49 -4.90
C PRO A 231 11.66 -9.46 -6.01
N HIS A 232 11.19 -9.22 -7.22
CA HIS A 232 11.52 -10.01 -8.40
C HIS A 232 11.52 -9.17 -9.66
N ILE A 233 12.19 -9.67 -10.70
CA ILE A 233 12.03 -9.25 -12.09
C ILE A 233 11.28 -10.39 -12.76
N ASP A 234 10.27 -10.09 -13.56
CA ASP A 234 9.62 -11.11 -14.35
C ASP A 234 10.62 -11.68 -15.37
N SER A 235 10.68 -13.01 -15.50
CA SER A 235 11.62 -13.69 -16.40
C SER A 235 11.58 -13.13 -17.82
N HIS A 236 12.76 -12.88 -18.39
CA HIS A 236 12.93 -12.22 -19.67
C HIS A 236 12.66 -13.17 -20.84
N SER A 237 12.97 -14.46 -20.67
CA SER A 237 12.86 -15.47 -21.72
C SER A 237 11.41 -15.77 -22.12
N PRO A 238 10.46 -16.04 -21.20
CA PRO A 238 9.10 -16.43 -21.59
C PRO A 238 8.21 -15.27 -22.08
N PHE A 239 8.55 -14.02 -21.78
CA PHE A 239 7.68 -12.88 -22.07
C PHE A 239 8.39 -11.75 -22.81
N GLU A 240 7.62 -11.06 -23.65
CA GLU A 240 8.06 -9.84 -24.34
C GLU A 240 8.25 -8.65 -23.40
N GLU A 241 8.55 -7.48 -23.96
CA GLU A 241 8.95 -6.29 -23.21
C GLU A 241 7.81 -5.63 -22.43
N ILE A 242 6.68 -5.40 -23.07
CA ILE A 242 5.62 -4.60 -22.45
C ILE A 242 4.74 -5.53 -21.62
N LEU A 243 4.65 -5.23 -20.33
CA LEU A 243 3.59 -5.78 -19.47
C LEU A 243 2.60 -4.71 -19.12
N ALA A 244 1.34 -5.11 -19.00
CA ALA A 244 0.30 -4.29 -18.42
C ALA A 244 -0.29 -4.97 -17.19
N CYS A 245 -0.47 -4.21 -16.12
CA CYS A 245 -1.07 -4.66 -14.87
C CYS A 245 -2.27 -3.77 -14.56
N ILE A 246 -3.48 -4.33 -14.64
CA ILE A 246 -4.71 -3.65 -14.24
C ILE A 246 -4.97 -3.94 -12.78
N SER A 247 -5.15 -2.90 -11.96
CA SER A 247 -5.43 -3.04 -10.53
C SER A 247 -6.88 -2.72 -10.24
N ILE A 248 -7.58 -3.59 -9.51
CA ILE A 248 -8.98 -3.41 -9.12
C ILE A 248 -9.19 -3.60 -7.61
N LEU A 249 -10.30 -3.10 -7.09
CA LEU A 249 -10.71 -3.06 -5.68
C LEU A 249 -9.85 -2.12 -4.81
N GLY A 250 -8.83 -2.65 -4.13
CA GLY A 250 -8.01 -1.92 -3.17
C GLY A 250 -6.78 -1.27 -3.81
N PRO A 251 -6.36 -0.08 -3.33
CA PRO A 251 -5.09 0.50 -3.72
C PRO A 251 -3.91 -0.27 -3.13
N ILE A 252 -2.72 -0.08 -3.69
CA ILE A 252 -1.48 -0.63 -3.13
C ILE A 252 -0.30 0.31 -3.40
N SER A 253 0.74 0.21 -2.57
CA SER A 253 2.09 0.62 -2.94
C SER A 253 2.86 -0.55 -3.55
N MET A 254 3.41 -0.36 -4.75
CA MET A 254 4.39 -1.25 -5.36
C MET A 254 5.79 -0.64 -5.24
N CYS A 255 6.72 -1.39 -4.66
CA CYS A 255 8.10 -0.97 -4.48
C CYS A 255 8.93 -1.41 -5.68
N PHE A 256 9.65 -0.48 -6.30
CA PHE A 256 10.61 -0.66 -7.37
C PHE A 256 12.01 -0.41 -6.84
N ARG A 257 12.88 -1.42 -6.90
CA ARG A 257 14.26 -1.35 -6.43
C ARG A 257 15.24 -1.67 -7.56
N ASN A 258 16.24 -0.81 -7.73
CA ASN A 258 17.36 -1.02 -8.64
C ASN A 258 18.60 -1.53 -7.86
N THR A 259 19.52 -2.16 -8.58
CA THR A 259 20.80 -2.66 -8.03
C THR A 259 21.74 -1.57 -7.55
N ASP A 260 21.60 -0.34 -8.06
CA ASP A 260 22.37 0.83 -7.61
C ASP A 260 21.87 1.41 -6.27
N GLY A 261 20.87 0.78 -5.64
CA GLY A 261 20.32 1.17 -4.35
C GLY A 261 19.16 2.16 -4.43
N ARG A 262 18.80 2.67 -5.62
CA ARG A 262 17.58 3.47 -5.78
C ARG A 262 16.36 2.61 -5.49
N GLU A 263 15.44 3.16 -4.72
CA GLU A 263 14.17 2.54 -4.36
C GLU A 263 13.05 3.56 -4.41
N PHE A 264 11.95 3.20 -5.05
CA PHE A 264 10.77 4.04 -5.17
C PHE A 264 9.50 3.23 -4.90
N ASN A 265 8.59 3.82 -4.16
CA ASN A 265 7.29 3.24 -3.87
C ASN A 265 6.23 3.97 -4.70
N GLN A 266 5.72 3.30 -5.73
CA GLN A 266 4.67 3.82 -6.60
C GLN A 266 3.30 3.49 -6.00
N PHE A 267 2.48 4.51 -5.78
CA PHE A 267 1.08 4.34 -5.41
C PHE A 267 0.27 3.91 -6.65
N ILE A 268 -0.48 2.81 -6.53
CA ILE A 268 -1.32 2.27 -7.59
C ILE A 268 -2.77 2.30 -7.10
N PRO A 269 -3.59 3.26 -7.58
CA PRO A 269 -5.00 3.32 -7.22
C PRO A 269 -5.81 2.20 -7.90
N PRO A 270 -7.02 1.89 -7.41
CA PRO A 270 -7.91 0.99 -8.13
C PRO A 270 -8.30 1.56 -9.50
N ARG A 271 -8.76 0.67 -10.38
CA ARG A 271 -9.11 0.93 -11.79
C ARG A 271 -7.99 1.54 -12.62
N SER A 272 -6.74 1.40 -12.18
CA SER A 272 -5.58 1.91 -12.92
C SER A 272 -4.89 0.81 -13.71
N MET A 273 -4.23 1.22 -14.78
CA MET A 273 -3.28 0.42 -15.53
C MET A 273 -1.87 0.90 -15.23
N LEU A 274 -1.01 -0.03 -14.84
CA LEU A 274 0.44 0.16 -14.73
C LEU A 274 1.10 -0.64 -15.83
N ALA A 275 1.89 0.00 -16.69
CA ALA A 275 2.72 -0.69 -17.67
C ALA A 275 4.21 -0.58 -17.32
N MET A 276 4.92 -1.69 -17.47
CA MET A 276 6.37 -1.77 -17.34
C MET A 276 6.98 -2.06 -18.70
N THR A 277 7.91 -1.22 -19.12
CA THR A 277 8.66 -1.29 -20.37
C THR A 277 10.14 -1.05 -20.11
N ASP A 278 11.01 -1.39 -21.06
CA ASP A 278 12.46 -1.19 -20.99
C ASP A 278 13.08 -1.46 -19.59
N GLU A 279 13.63 -0.44 -18.93
CA GLU A 279 14.32 -0.58 -17.64
C GLU A 279 13.36 -1.07 -16.53
N ALA A 280 12.16 -0.49 -16.42
CA ALA A 280 11.15 -0.90 -15.44
C ALA A 280 10.78 -2.38 -15.55
N ARG A 281 10.79 -2.93 -16.76
CA ARG A 281 10.54 -4.36 -17.02
C ARG A 281 11.75 -5.23 -16.71
N TYR A 282 12.94 -4.82 -17.16
CA TYR A 282 14.09 -5.72 -17.27
C TYR A 282 15.15 -5.56 -16.16
N VAL A 283 15.11 -4.46 -15.41
CA VAL A 283 16.16 -4.12 -14.44
C VAL A 283 15.59 -3.93 -13.04
N TRP A 284 14.46 -3.24 -12.94
CA TRP A 284 13.86 -2.90 -11.65
C TRP A 284 13.15 -4.13 -11.05
N LYS A 285 13.56 -4.51 -9.84
CA LYS A 285 12.81 -5.48 -9.06
C LYS A 285 11.55 -4.81 -8.53
N HIS A 286 10.40 -5.41 -8.77
CA HIS A 286 9.13 -4.93 -8.22
C HIS A 286 8.65 -5.86 -7.09
N SER A 287 7.96 -5.29 -6.10
CA SER A 287 7.43 -6.02 -4.95
C SER A 287 6.22 -5.35 -4.32
N ILE A 288 5.47 -6.12 -3.54
CA ILE A 288 4.46 -5.61 -2.60
C ILE A 288 4.91 -6.05 -1.22
N GLN A 289 5.26 -5.08 -0.38
CA GLN A 289 5.74 -5.35 0.99
C GLN A 289 4.61 -5.88 1.88
N GLN A 290 4.95 -6.70 2.87
CA GLN A 290 4.00 -7.28 3.83
C GLN A 290 3.54 -6.24 4.85
N ARG A 291 2.47 -5.50 4.53
CA ARG A 291 1.88 -4.49 5.42
C ARG A 291 0.40 -4.30 5.15
N ARG A 292 -0.28 -3.61 6.08
CA ARG A 292 -1.74 -3.38 6.05
C ARG A 292 -2.14 -1.94 5.72
N HIS A 293 -1.17 -1.05 5.55
CA HIS A 293 -1.37 0.35 5.23
C HIS A 293 -0.21 0.91 4.40
N ASP A 294 -0.48 1.98 3.68
CA ASP A 294 0.48 2.78 2.92
C ASP A 294 0.33 4.26 3.34
N ILE A 295 1.33 5.11 3.10
CA ILE A 295 1.27 6.55 3.35
C ILE A 295 1.37 7.26 1.99
N VAL A 296 0.26 7.88 1.56
CA VAL A 296 0.12 8.54 0.26
C VAL A 296 -0.09 10.03 0.49
N ASN A 297 0.79 10.89 -0.03
CA ASN A 297 0.70 12.34 0.17
C ASN A 297 0.53 12.73 1.66
N GLY A 298 1.21 12.03 2.57
CA GLY A 298 1.12 12.25 4.03
C GLY A 298 -0.12 11.67 4.71
N ASN A 299 -1.04 11.04 3.97
CA ASN A 299 -2.25 10.42 4.50
C ASN A 299 -2.09 8.90 4.59
N LEU A 300 -2.54 8.32 5.70
CA LEU A 300 -2.60 6.87 5.84
C LEU A 300 -3.72 6.29 4.97
N VAL A 301 -3.38 5.33 4.13
CA VAL A 301 -4.33 4.56 3.31
C VAL A 301 -4.28 3.10 3.76
N HIS A 302 -5.38 2.62 4.33
CA HIS A 302 -5.51 1.20 4.67
C HIS A 302 -5.61 0.37 3.40
N ARG A 303 -4.83 -0.71 3.34
CA ARG A 303 -4.96 -1.69 2.26
C ARG A 303 -6.28 -2.42 2.41
N LYS A 304 -6.96 -2.58 1.29
CA LYS A 304 -8.17 -3.39 1.15
C LYS A 304 -7.83 -4.61 0.30
N ARG A 305 -8.78 -5.53 0.11
CA ARG A 305 -8.62 -6.60 -0.88
C ARG A 305 -8.25 -5.98 -2.22
N ARG A 306 -7.17 -6.44 -2.84
CA ARG A 306 -6.72 -5.97 -4.17
C ARG A 306 -6.61 -7.16 -5.10
N ILE A 307 -7.16 -7.01 -6.29
CA ILE A 307 -6.91 -7.95 -7.38
C ILE A 307 -6.08 -7.23 -8.44
N SER A 308 -5.09 -7.91 -9.01
CA SER A 308 -4.34 -7.41 -10.16
C SER A 308 -4.28 -8.40 -11.29
N LEU A 309 -4.58 -7.92 -12.50
CA LEU A 309 -4.59 -8.66 -13.75
C LEU A 309 -3.33 -8.28 -14.53
N THR A 310 -2.35 -9.18 -14.60
CA THR A 310 -1.06 -8.94 -15.28
C THR A 310 -1.05 -9.63 -16.63
N PHE A 311 -1.06 -8.85 -17.69
CA PHE A 311 -1.06 -9.27 -19.08
C PHE A 311 0.37 -9.30 -19.62
N ARG A 312 0.70 -10.41 -20.28
CA ARG A 312 1.99 -10.63 -20.94
C ARG A 312 1.81 -11.20 -22.32
N LYS A 313 2.75 -10.87 -23.20
CA LYS A 313 2.91 -11.51 -24.50
C LYS A 313 4.01 -12.55 -24.39
N ILE A 314 3.73 -13.78 -24.79
CA ILE A 314 4.71 -14.85 -24.82
C ILE A 314 5.73 -14.57 -25.91
N ARG A 315 7.00 -14.69 -25.54
CA ARG A 315 8.11 -14.51 -26.47
C ARG A 315 8.32 -15.77 -27.30
N ILE A 316 8.53 -15.58 -28.60
CA ILE A 316 9.00 -16.62 -29.51
C ILE A 316 10.50 -16.41 -29.76
N GLY A 317 11.32 -17.37 -29.32
CA GLY A 317 12.78 -17.31 -29.42
C GLY A 317 13.48 -16.63 -28.23
N PRO A 318 14.81 -16.48 -28.28
CA PRO A 318 15.59 -16.00 -27.15
C PRO A 318 15.39 -14.51 -26.89
N CYS A 319 15.54 -14.09 -25.63
CA CYS A 319 15.47 -12.68 -25.27
C CYS A 319 16.68 -11.90 -25.79
N ARG A 320 16.42 -10.75 -26.43
CA ARG A 320 17.45 -9.87 -27.00
C ARG A 320 17.50 -8.50 -26.33
N CYS A 321 17.09 -8.42 -25.06
CA CYS A 321 17.18 -7.15 -24.33
C CYS A 321 18.65 -6.69 -24.19
N LYS A 322 18.82 -5.39 -23.95
CA LYS A 322 20.12 -4.74 -23.74
C LYS A 322 20.70 -4.92 -22.33
N TYR A 323 20.08 -5.80 -21.52
CA TYR A 323 20.35 -6.00 -20.09
C TYR A 323 20.75 -7.46 -19.80
N PRO A 324 21.88 -7.95 -20.35
CA PRO A 324 22.31 -9.35 -20.19
C PRO A 324 22.50 -9.76 -18.73
N GLU A 325 22.90 -8.85 -17.85
CA GLU A 325 23.17 -9.10 -16.44
C GLU A 325 21.92 -9.47 -15.62
N PHE A 326 20.73 -9.13 -16.11
CA PHE A 326 19.45 -9.47 -15.49
C PHE A 326 18.70 -10.59 -16.25
N CYS A 327 19.20 -10.96 -17.43
CA CYS A 327 18.49 -11.83 -18.36
C CYS A 327 18.75 -13.31 -18.08
N ASP A 328 17.68 -14.11 -18.07
CA ASP A 328 17.70 -15.55 -17.88
C ASP A 328 17.89 -16.34 -19.20
N ARG A 329 18.14 -15.67 -20.34
CA ARG A 329 18.19 -16.32 -21.67
C ARG A 329 19.17 -17.48 -21.74
N ASP A 330 20.34 -17.36 -21.11
CA ASP A 330 21.37 -18.39 -21.16
C ASP A 330 20.97 -19.64 -20.34
N ARG A 331 20.12 -19.47 -19.31
CA ARG A 331 19.56 -20.57 -18.51
C ARG A 331 18.38 -21.25 -19.20
N TYR A 332 17.73 -20.56 -20.13
CA TYR A 332 16.58 -21.06 -20.87
C TYR A 332 17.00 -21.98 -22.02
N GLU A 333 18.17 -21.74 -22.63
CA GLU A 333 18.71 -22.58 -23.71
C GLU A 333 19.18 -23.96 -23.22
N GLU A 334 19.68 -24.09 -21.98
CA GLU A 334 20.12 -25.38 -21.42
C GLU A 334 18.99 -26.37 -21.13
N GLY A 335 17.75 -25.90 -20.96
CA GLY A 335 16.57 -26.74 -20.70
C GLY A 335 15.82 -27.21 -21.95
N SER A 336 16.33 -26.87 -23.15
CA SER A 336 15.65 -27.08 -24.43
C SER A 336 16.33 -28.13 -25.34
N ASN A 337 17.32 -28.86 -24.82
CA ASN A 337 18.06 -29.92 -25.55
C ASN A 337 17.75 -31.32 -25.04
#